data_AF-A0AAV8V6F5-F1
#
_entry.id   AF-A0AAV8V6F5-F1
#
_cell.length_a   1.000
_cell.length_b   1.000
_cell.length_c   1.000
_cell.angle_alpha   90.00
_cell.angle_beta   90.00
_cell.angle_gamma   90.00
#
_symmetry.space_group_name_H-M   'P 1'
#
loop_
_entity.id
_entity.type
_entity.pdbx_description
1 polymer ?
#
loop_
_entity_poly.entity_id
_entity_poly.type
_entity_poly.pdbx_seq_one_letter_code
_entity_poly.pdbx_strand_id
1 'polypeptide(L)'
;MKLPIDLMHGKPLMDDEDGNRATLPVFVASLEERLKTVHEFARNRLLLTSDRMKMRLDVKPGQNVFKEGDAVWLYQPQREKGLSLKLQRPWEGPYLIVKKINDLVYRIQMAPKAKPKVVHVERLSLYRGKDPPTWRLQEAVRGEQS
;
A
#
# COMPACT_ATOMS: atom_id res chain seq x y z
N MET A 1 33.05 12.07 2.35
CA MET A 1 33.46 13.27 1.58
C MET A 1 32.82 13.17 0.20
N LYS A 2 31.96 14.11 -0.22
CA LYS A 2 31.39 14.13 -1.58
C LYS A 2 32.43 14.73 -2.52
N LEU A 3 32.90 13.96 -3.48
CA LEU A 3 33.85 14.44 -4.49
C LEU A 3 33.16 15.45 -5.43
N PRO A 4 33.87 16.48 -5.91
CA PRO A 4 33.36 17.37 -6.95
C PRO A 4 32.88 16.58 -8.18
N ILE A 5 31.78 17.02 -8.78
CA ILE A 5 31.08 16.31 -9.86
C ILE A 5 31.98 16.03 -11.08
N ASP A 6 32.89 16.96 -11.39
CA ASP A 6 33.88 16.85 -12.47
C ASP A 6 34.89 15.72 -12.25
N LEU A 7 35.21 15.40 -10.99
CA LEU A 7 36.11 14.30 -10.65
C LEU A 7 35.40 12.94 -10.73
N MET A 8 34.10 12.91 -10.50
CA MET A 8 33.31 11.67 -10.50
C MET A 8 32.89 11.22 -11.90
N HIS A 9 32.62 12.16 -12.82
CA HIS A 9 32.13 11.84 -14.15
C HIS A 9 33.19 11.97 -15.26
N GLY A 10 34.38 12.47 -14.90
CA GLY A 10 35.42 12.82 -15.86
C GLY A 10 35.04 14.05 -16.69
N LYS A 11 36.03 14.74 -17.26
CA LYS A 11 35.75 15.69 -18.35
C LYS A 11 35.20 14.86 -19.52
N PRO A 12 34.17 15.35 -20.24
CA PRO A 12 33.71 14.65 -21.42
C PRO A 12 34.90 14.41 -22.35
N LEU A 13 35.11 13.15 -22.70
CA LEU A 13 36.16 12.75 -23.63
C LEU A 13 35.91 13.52 -24.93
N MET A 14 36.82 14.43 -25.26
CA MET A 14 36.78 15.21 -26.51
C MET A 14 37.38 14.42 -27.68
N ASP A 15 37.71 13.15 -27.45
CA ASP A 15 38.44 12.32 -28.38
C ASP A 15 37.55 11.16 -28.81
N ASP A 16 36.80 11.37 -29.89
CA ASP A 16 36.38 10.27 -30.76
C ASP A 16 37.65 9.76 -31.46
N GLU A 17 37.85 8.44 -31.57
CA GLU A 17 39.03 7.82 -32.21
C GLU A 17 39.24 8.19 -33.69
N ASP A 18 38.37 9.01 -34.27
CA ASP A 18 38.43 9.50 -35.65
C ASP A 18 38.96 10.94 -35.81
N GLY A 19 39.50 11.56 -34.74
CA GLY A 19 40.21 12.85 -34.86
C GLY A 19 39.35 14.05 -35.29
N ASN A 20 38.02 13.91 -35.27
CA ASN A 20 37.10 15.00 -35.51
C ASN A 20 36.79 15.69 -34.18
N ARG A 21 37.28 16.92 -33.98
CA ARG A 21 36.91 17.75 -32.81
C ARG A 21 35.39 17.97 -32.85
N ALA A 22 34.63 17.17 -32.13
CA ALA A 22 33.24 17.50 -31.81
C ALA A 22 33.26 18.87 -31.14
N THR A 23 32.83 19.90 -31.87
CA THR A 23 32.90 21.28 -31.40
C THR A 23 32.04 21.34 -30.13
N LEU A 24 32.54 21.94 -29.04
CA LEU A 24 31.85 22.08 -27.75
C LEU A 24 30.32 22.31 -27.86
N PRO A 25 29.79 23.12 -28.80
CA PRO A 25 28.36 23.31 -28.98
C PRO A 25 27.60 22.02 -29.35
N VAL A 26 28.19 21.12 -30.14
CA VAL A 26 27.58 19.85 -30.57
C VAL A 26 27.47 18.87 -29.40
N PHE A 27 28.51 18.80 -28.56
CA PHE A 27 28.48 17.99 -27.34
C PHE A 27 27.43 18.50 -26.35
N VAL A 28 27.41 19.83 -26.09
CA VAL A 28 26.41 20.43 -25.20
C VAL A 28 24.99 20.22 -25.73
N ALA A 29 24.77 20.39 -27.04
CA ALA A 29 23.47 20.14 -27.66
C ALA A 29 23.01 18.68 -27.51
N SER A 30 23.89 17.72 -27.78
CA SER A 30 23.55 16.29 -27.62
C SER A 30 23.33 15.89 -26.16
N LEU A 31 24.05 16.51 -25.22
CA LEU A 31 23.82 16.30 -23.78
C LEU A 31 22.47 16.88 -23.34
N GLU A 32 22.13 18.09 -23.76
CA GLU A 32 20.83 18.70 -23.48
C GLU A 32 19.67 17.86 -24.02
N GLU A 33 19.80 17.36 -25.24
CA GLU A 33 18.79 16.48 -25.86
C GLU A 33 18.62 15.18 -25.07
N ARG A 34 19.72 14.53 -24.68
CA ARG A 34 19.71 13.32 -23.86
C ARG A 34 19.09 13.55 -22.49
N LEU A 35 19.37 14.69 -21.84
CA LEU A 35 18.78 15.03 -20.56
C LEU A 35 17.27 15.30 -20.68
N LYS A 36 16.84 16.00 -21.73
CA LYS A 36 15.41 16.25 -22.01
C LYS A 36 14.67 14.93 -22.23
N THR A 37 15.20 14.03 -23.07
CA THR A 37 14.57 12.72 -23.33
C THR A 37 14.48 11.86 -22.07
N VAL A 38 15.55 11.77 -21.26
CA VAL A 38 15.52 11.01 -19.99
C VAL A 38 14.51 11.64 -19.02
N HIS A 39 14.45 12.96 -18.94
CA HIS A 39 13.51 13.67 -18.07
C HIS A 39 12.05 13.42 -18.48
N GLU A 40 11.74 13.55 -19.77
CA GLU A 40 10.41 13.28 -20.32
C GLU A 40 10.00 11.83 -20.08
N PHE A 41 10.92 10.88 -20.30
CA PHE A 41 10.66 9.47 -20.02
C PHE A 41 10.30 9.23 -18.54
N ALA A 42 11.10 9.76 -17.61
CA ALA A 42 10.84 9.64 -16.18
C ALA A 42 9.49 10.30 -15.80
N ARG A 43 9.23 11.50 -16.31
CA ARG A 43 7.98 12.24 -16.07
C ARG A 43 6.75 11.48 -16.56
N ASN A 44 6.81 10.94 -17.77
CA ASN A 44 5.73 10.14 -18.34
C ASN A 44 5.46 8.87 -17.51
N ARG A 45 6.51 8.19 -17.04
CA ARG A 45 6.36 7.03 -16.16
C ARG A 45 5.73 7.39 -14.81
N LEU A 46 6.10 8.53 -14.23
CA LEU A 46 5.50 9.02 -13.00
C LEU A 46 4.01 9.32 -13.18
N LEU A 47 3.63 10.00 -14.26
CA LEU A 47 2.22 10.31 -14.57
C LEU A 47 1.40 9.04 -14.75
N LEU A 48 1.87 8.10 -15.58
CA LEU A 48 1.17 6.82 -15.80
C LEU A 48 1.00 6.01 -14.50
N THR A 49 1.99 6.04 -13.61
CA THR A 49 1.92 5.34 -12.33
C THR A 49 0.92 6.03 -11.39
N SER A 50 0.90 7.36 -11.38
CA SER A 50 -0.06 8.16 -10.61
C SER A 50 -1.49 7.92 -11.10
N ASP A 51 -1.72 7.92 -12.41
CA ASP A 51 -3.04 7.66 -13.00
C ASP A 51 -3.53 6.25 -12.66
N ARG A 52 -2.67 5.23 -12.79
CA ARG A 52 -3.01 3.86 -12.40
C ARG A 52 -3.35 3.75 -10.91
N MET A 53 -2.62 4.46 -10.06
CA MET A 53 -2.89 4.48 -8.62
C MET A 53 -4.24 5.15 -8.33
N LYS A 54 -4.50 6.29 -8.97
CA LYS A 54 -5.78 6.98 -8.87
C LYS A 54 -6.94 6.08 -9.29
N MET A 55 -6.84 5.42 -10.45
CA MET A 55 -7.86 4.49 -10.92
C MET A 55 -8.11 3.35 -9.92
N ARG A 56 -7.07 2.79 -9.30
CA ARG A 56 -7.23 1.73 -8.28
C ARG A 56 -7.95 2.23 -7.03
N LEU A 57 -7.66 3.44 -6.58
CA LEU A 57 -8.29 4.05 -5.41
C LEU A 57 -9.72 4.53 -5.71
N ASP A 58 -9.98 5.00 -6.93
CA ASP A 58 -11.29 5.46 -7.38
C ASP A 58 -12.28 4.30 -7.63
N VAL A 59 -11.79 3.06 -7.73
CA VAL A 59 -12.65 1.87 -7.66
C VAL A 59 -13.28 1.84 -6.28
N LYS A 60 -14.48 2.42 -6.16
CA LYS A 60 -15.30 2.35 -4.96
C LYS A 60 -15.47 0.88 -4.57
N PRO A 61 -14.97 0.42 -3.41
CA PRO A 61 -15.34 -0.89 -2.91
C PRO A 61 -16.87 -0.90 -2.78
N GLY A 62 -17.50 -1.93 -3.34
CA GLY A 62 -18.96 -2.03 -3.42
C GLY A 62 -19.61 -1.69 -2.07
N GLN A 63 -20.61 -0.81 -2.11
CA GLN A 63 -21.19 -0.08 -0.97
C GLN A 63 -21.78 -0.93 0.18
N ASN A 64 -21.62 -2.26 0.20
CA ASN A 64 -22.19 -3.14 1.22
C ASN A 64 -21.38 -4.44 1.35
N VAL A 65 -20.15 -4.37 1.86
CA VAL A 65 -19.35 -5.60 2.06
C VAL A 65 -19.69 -6.32 3.36
N PHE A 66 -19.93 -5.59 4.46
CA PHE A 66 -20.12 -6.20 5.79
C PHE A 66 -21.18 -5.50 6.64
N LYS A 67 -21.88 -6.29 7.48
CA LYS A 67 -22.91 -5.83 8.43
C LYS A 67 -22.42 -5.96 9.87
N GLU A 68 -23.06 -5.22 10.77
CA GLU A 68 -22.84 -5.39 12.22
C GLU A 68 -23.27 -6.79 12.65
N GLY A 69 -22.43 -7.48 13.42
CA GLY A 69 -22.61 -8.89 13.76
C GLY A 69 -21.85 -9.88 12.87
N ASP A 70 -21.37 -9.46 11.69
CA ASP A 70 -20.58 -10.35 10.83
C ASP A 70 -19.23 -10.67 11.46
N ALA A 71 -18.81 -11.93 11.30
CA ALA A 71 -17.48 -12.39 11.67
C ALA A 71 -16.49 -12.12 10.51
N VAL A 72 -15.33 -11.55 10.82
CA VAL A 72 -14.32 -11.15 9.85
C VAL A 72 -12.90 -11.49 10.31
N TRP A 73 -12.03 -11.85 9.37
CA TRP A 73 -10.59 -11.94 9.57
C TRP A 73 -9.94 -10.57 9.45
N LEU A 74 -8.93 -10.31 10.29
CA LEU A 74 -8.12 -9.08 10.23
C LEU A 74 -6.76 -9.36 9.58
N TYR A 75 -6.41 -8.62 8.53
CA TYR A 75 -5.08 -8.62 7.95
C TYR A 75 -4.12 -7.76 8.78
N GLN A 76 -3.12 -8.40 9.38
CA GLN A 76 -2.09 -7.79 10.22
C GLN A 76 -0.70 -8.27 9.73
N PRO A 77 -0.08 -7.55 8.77
CA PRO A 77 1.22 -7.93 8.19
C PRO A 77 2.41 -7.62 9.13
N GLN A 78 2.17 -7.62 10.44
CA GLN A 78 3.19 -7.26 11.42
C GLN A 78 4.25 -8.37 11.47
N ARG A 79 5.51 -7.97 11.32
CA ARG A 79 6.64 -8.89 11.34
C ARG A 79 6.91 -9.36 12.77
N GLU A 80 6.73 -10.64 13.03
CA GLU A 80 7.24 -11.28 14.25
C GLU A 80 8.75 -11.47 14.15
N LYS A 81 9.48 -11.03 15.18
CA LYS A 81 10.94 -11.22 15.24
C LYS A 81 11.23 -12.71 15.42
N GLY A 82 12.21 -13.23 14.68
CA GLY A 82 12.63 -14.63 14.76
C GLY A 82 11.88 -15.60 13.83
N LEU A 83 10.84 -15.15 13.13
CA LEU A 83 10.15 -15.95 12.11
C LEU A 83 10.39 -15.38 10.71
N SER A 84 10.60 -16.25 9.73
CA SER A 84 10.63 -15.84 8.32
C SER A 84 9.24 -15.35 7.89
N LEU A 85 9.19 -14.27 7.11
CA LEU A 85 7.92 -13.68 6.61
C LEU A 85 7.05 -14.70 5.87
N LYS A 86 7.67 -15.70 5.22
CA LYS A 86 6.96 -16.76 4.49
C LYS A 86 6.21 -17.73 5.40
N LEU A 87 6.60 -17.82 6.68
CA LEU A 87 6.00 -18.71 7.67
C LEU A 87 5.02 -17.97 8.60
N GLN A 88 4.92 -16.65 8.50
CA GLN A 88 4.00 -15.85 9.32
C GLN A 88 2.57 -15.96 8.77
N ARG A 89 1.60 -16.03 9.68
CA ARG A 89 0.17 -15.98 9.35
C ARG A 89 -0.29 -14.52 9.41
N PRO A 90 -0.54 -13.85 8.28
CA PRO A 90 -0.87 -12.44 8.29
C PRO A 90 -2.36 -12.19 8.60
N TRP A 91 -3.18 -13.23 8.62
CA TRP A 91 -4.60 -13.14 8.98
C TRP A 91 -4.78 -13.55 10.44
N GLU A 92 -5.33 -12.65 11.23
CA GLU A 92 -5.55 -12.80 12.66
C GLU A 92 -7.04 -12.91 12.96
N GLY A 93 -7.41 -14.00 13.65
CA GLY A 93 -8.67 -14.24 14.37
C GLY A 93 -9.98 -14.05 13.60
N PRO A 94 -11.07 -14.71 14.04
CA PRO A 94 -12.38 -14.16 13.77
C PRO A 94 -12.65 -13.02 14.75
N TYR A 95 -12.87 -11.83 14.21
CA TYR A 95 -13.36 -10.65 14.90
C TYR A 95 -14.84 -10.45 14.56
N LEU A 96 -15.61 -9.83 15.46
CA LEU A 96 -16.99 -9.45 15.16
C LEU A 96 -17.07 -7.95 14.88
N ILE A 97 -17.82 -7.56 13.84
CA ILE A 97 -18.09 -6.16 13.53
C ILE A 97 -19.09 -5.60 14.54
N VAL A 98 -18.60 -4.68 15.36
CA VAL A 98 -19.33 -4.02 16.44
C VAL A 98 -20.15 -2.85 15.93
N LYS A 99 -19.55 -2.07 15.04
CA LYS A 99 -20.18 -0.86 14.50
C LYS A 99 -19.60 -0.51 13.13
N LYS A 100 -20.45 -0.13 12.18
CA LYS A 100 -20.03 0.53 10.95
C LYS A 100 -19.85 2.03 11.21
N ILE A 101 -18.62 2.54 11.09
CA ILE A 101 -18.35 3.98 11.28
C ILE A 101 -18.55 4.71 9.95
N ASN A 102 -17.98 4.14 8.88
CA ASN A 102 -18.10 4.63 7.52
C ASN A 102 -18.14 3.41 6.56
N ASP A 103 -18.37 3.61 5.27
CA ASP A 103 -18.35 2.54 4.28
C ASP A 103 -16.99 1.82 4.19
N LEU A 104 -15.92 2.57 4.48
CA LEU A 104 -14.53 2.10 4.45
C LEU A 104 -13.97 1.71 5.82
N VAL A 105 -14.60 2.12 6.92
CA VAL A 105 -14.02 2.01 8.26
C VAL A 105 -14.99 1.36 9.22
N TYR A 106 -14.55 0.25 9.80
CA TYR A 106 -15.34 -0.56 10.71
C TYR A 106 -14.67 -0.65 12.08
N ARG A 107 -15.50 -0.78 13.12
CA ARG A 107 -15.04 -1.11 14.46
C ARG A 107 -15.27 -2.60 14.70
N ILE A 108 -14.19 -3.32 15.00
CA ILE A 108 -14.20 -4.76 15.21
C ILE A 108 -13.76 -5.10 16.64
N GLN A 109 -14.23 -6.23 17.17
CA GLN A 109 -13.90 -6.67 18.53
C GLN A 109 -13.87 -8.19 18.59
N MET A 110 -12.85 -8.74 19.25
CA MET A 110 -12.64 -10.19 19.33
C MET A 110 -13.46 -10.84 20.44
N ALA A 111 -13.53 -10.20 21.61
CA ALA A 111 -14.20 -10.71 22.81
C ALA A 111 -14.88 -9.56 23.59
N PRO A 112 -15.86 -9.83 24.48
CA PRO A 112 -16.63 -8.77 25.16
C PRO A 112 -15.77 -7.76 25.91
N LYS A 113 -14.69 -8.24 26.55
CA LYS A 113 -13.74 -7.42 27.33
C LYS A 113 -12.54 -6.94 26.52
N ALA A 114 -12.37 -7.40 25.28
CA ALA A 114 -11.24 -7.01 24.44
C ALA A 114 -11.41 -5.57 23.94
N LYS A 115 -10.31 -4.83 23.80
CA LYS A 115 -10.34 -3.48 23.25
C LYS A 115 -10.80 -3.52 21.78
N PRO A 116 -11.81 -2.71 21.39
CA PRO A 116 -12.22 -2.64 20.00
C PRO A 116 -11.12 -2.00 19.14
N LYS A 117 -10.93 -2.49 17.92
CA LYS A 117 -10.01 -1.95 16.91
C LYS A 117 -10.81 -1.25 15.80
N VAL A 118 -10.31 -0.13 15.31
CA VAL A 118 -10.87 0.57 14.14
C VAL A 118 -10.00 0.24 12.93
N VAL A 119 -10.60 -0.31 11.87
CA VAL A 119 -9.86 -0.89 10.75
C VAL A 119 -10.52 -0.54 9.42
N HIS A 120 -9.69 -0.37 8.38
CA HIS A 120 -10.12 -0.18 6.99
C HIS A 120 -10.67 -1.48 6.38
N VAL A 121 -11.69 -1.37 5.53
CA VAL A 121 -12.41 -2.50 4.91
C VAL A 121 -11.50 -3.45 4.13
N GLU A 122 -10.47 -2.92 3.46
CA GLU A 122 -9.50 -3.73 2.70
C GLU A 122 -8.65 -4.67 3.55
N ARG A 123 -8.56 -4.40 4.86
CA ARG A 123 -7.87 -5.27 5.81
C ARG A 123 -8.80 -6.31 6.42
N LEU A 124 -10.07 -6.35 6.02
CA LEU A 124 -11.06 -7.29 6.51
C LEU A 124 -11.40 -8.30 5.43
N SER A 125 -11.63 -9.54 5.84
CA SER A 125 -12.14 -10.60 4.97
C SER A 125 -13.23 -11.36 5.70
N LEU A 126 -14.27 -11.80 4.98
CA LEU A 126 -15.40 -12.49 5.59
C LEU A 126 -14.96 -13.83 6.20
N TYR A 127 -15.31 -14.07 7.46
CA TYR A 127 -15.10 -15.36 8.10
C TYR A 127 -16.16 -16.37 7.65
N ARG A 128 -15.75 -17.46 6.99
CA ARG A 128 -16.64 -18.55 6.54
C ARG A 128 -16.53 -19.84 7.37
N GLY A 129 -15.95 -19.77 8.57
CA GLY A 129 -15.77 -20.94 9.44
C GLY A 129 -17.03 -21.30 10.24
N LYS A 130 -16.99 -22.47 10.91
CA LYS A 130 -18.13 -23.02 11.66
C LYS A 130 -18.39 -22.35 13.01
N ASP A 131 -17.37 -21.70 13.61
CA ASP A 131 -17.44 -21.16 14.98
C ASP A 131 -17.19 -19.64 15.00
N PRO A 132 -18.14 -18.81 14.52
CA PRO A 132 -18.02 -17.36 14.62
C PRO A 132 -18.19 -16.90 16.08
N PRO A 133 -17.42 -15.90 16.55
CA PRO A 133 -17.54 -15.35 17.90
C PRO A 133 -18.93 -14.72 18.07
N THR A 134 -19.81 -15.38 18.81
CA THR A 134 -21.25 -15.03 18.90
C THR A 134 -21.62 -14.24 20.16
N TRP A 135 -20.62 -13.82 20.95
CA TRP A 135 -20.83 -13.26 22.29
C TRP A 135 -21.70 -11.99 22.28
N ARG A 136 -21.61 -11.17 21.23
CA ARG A 136 -22.40 -9.92 21.12
C ARG A 136 -23.88 -10.18 20.85
N LEU A 137 -24.21 -11.27 20.15
CA LEU A 137 -25.59 -11.67 19.90
C LEU A 137 -26.23 -12.24 21.18
N GLN A 138 -25.44 -12.88 22.04
CA GLN A 138 -25.92 -13.43 23.31
C GLN A 138 -26.23 -12.32 24.35
N GLU A 139 -25.49 -11.21 24.33
CA GLU A 139 -25.72 -10.07 25.23
C GLU A 139 -27.04 -9.33 24.92
N ALA A 140 -27.39 -9.19 23.63
CA ALA A 140 -28.64 -8.54 23.22
C ALA A 140 -29.88 -9.33 23.70
N VAL A 141 -29.86 -10.66 23.56
CA VAL A 141 -30.95 -11.55 24.00
C VAL A 141 -31.14 -11.53 25.51
N ARG A 142 -30.06 -11.31 26.28
CA ARG A 142 -30.10 -11.26 27.74
C ARG A 142 -30.67 -9.95 28.30
N GLY A 143 -30.61 -8.87 27.53
CA GLY A 143 -31.12 -7.55 27.92
C GLY A 143 -32.63 -7.36 27.74
N GLU A 144 -33.29 -8.21 26.96
CA GLU A 144 -34.75 -8.14 26.71
C GLU A 144 -35.60 -8.94 27.71
N GLN A 145 -34.98 -9.65 28.67
CA GLN A 145 -35.67 -10.44 29.70
C GLN A 145 -35.58 -9.83 31.12
N SER A 146 -35.31 -8.52 31.24
CA SER A 146 -35.29 -7.81 32.53
C SER A 146 -36.18 -6.58 32.51
#